data_AF-A0A964THJ2-F1
#
_entry.id   AF-A0A964THJ2-F1
#
_cell.length_a   1.000
_cell.length_b   1.000
_cell.length_c   1.000
_cell.angle_alpha   90.00
_cell.angle_beta   90.00
_cell.angle_gamma   90.00
#
_symmetry.space_group_name_H-M   'P 1'
#
loop_
_entity.id
_entity.type
_entity.pdbx_description
1 polymer ?
#
loop_
_entity_poly.entity_id
_entity_poly.type
_entity_poly.pdbx_seq_one_letter_code
_entity_poly.pdbx_strand_id
1 'polypeptide(L)'
;MSGPGEDLAEALVRGDRRALARAITLAESSRPDHRRAAERLLSALPERDDALRLGLTGTPGAGKSTLIEALGLRLVAEGHRVAVLAIDPSSSRSGGSILGDKTRMERLARAPRAFVRPSPSGGETGGVARRTREAIRLCEAAGHDVTLVETVGVGQSEVQVAAMTDVFVLVLAPLGGDDLQGAKRGIVEEADLVLVNKADRDPEAARRAAADYAAALRLLRPRPHDPEGWPRAMAVSATSGEGLDEAWSAIRALWLWRRDTGALAERRRVQRRLWFEEELRALALSRALAAPGLREALPGLQAAVEEGRLSPAEAARRAFGS
;
A
#
# COMPACT_ATOMS: atom_id res chain seq x y z
N MET A 1 -24.11 28.87 0.60
CA MET A 1 -23.32 28.60 1.83
C MET A 1 -22.64 27.29 1.61
N SER A 2 -21.31 27.31 1.43
CA SER A 2 -20.55 26.11 1.13
C SER A 2 -20.65 25.12 2.29
N GLY A 3 -20.92 23.85 2.02
CA GLY A 3 -21.01 22.83 3.07
C GLY A 3 -19.66 22.63 3.77
N PRO A 4 -19.61 22.09 5.01
CA PRO A 4 -18.35 21.83 5.72
C PRO A 4 -17.38 20.89 4.98
N GLY A 5 -17.83 20.18 3.93
CA GLY A 5 -16.99 19.37 3.05
C GLY A 5 -16.40 20.10 1.85
N GLU A 6 -17.02 21.19 1.37
CA GLU A 6 -16.49 21.99 0.25
C GLU A 6 -15.26 22.80 0.70
N ASP A 7 -15.30 23.35 1.92
CA ASP A 7 -14.14 24.01 2.54
C ASP A 7 -12.96 23.02 2.73
N LEU A 8 -13.26 21.75 3.08
CA LEU A 8 -12.23 20.73 3.23
C LEU A 8 -11.60 20.32 1.88
N ALA A 9 -12.41 20.20 0.82
CA ALA A 9 -11.93 19.88 -0.53
C ALA A 9 -11.03 21.00 -1.07
N GLU A 10 -11.46 22.26 -0.95
CA GLU A 10 -10.68 23.41 -1.40
C GLU A 10 -9.37 23.58 -0.61
N ALA A 11 -9.39 23.38 0.71
CA ALA A 11 -8.19 23.42 1.52
C ALA A 11 -7.23 22.28 1.15
N LEU A 12 -7.75 21.08 0.88
CA LEU A 12 -6.96 19.93 0.47
C LEU A 12 -6.29 20.18 -0.89
N VAL A 13 -7.02 20.65 -1.90
CA VAL A 13 -6.47 20.97 -3.23
C VAL A 13 -5.41 22.07 -3.18
N ARG A 14 -5.52 23.02 -2.25
CA ARG A 14 -4.47 24.03 -1.97
C ARG A 14 -3.22 23.47 -1.27
N GLY A 15 -3.21 22.18 -0.95
CA GLY A 15 -2.09 21.50 -0.30
C GLY A 15 -1.99 21.77 1.21
N ASP A 16 -3.12 22.08 1.87
CA ASP A 16 -3.14 22.26 3.33
C ASP A 16 -2.89 20.90 4.05
N ARG A 17 -1.79 20.84 4.80
CA ARG A 17 -1.36 19.63 5.52
C ARG A 17 -2.37 19.17 6.58
N ARG A 18 -3.04 20.10 7.26
CA ARG A 18 -4.04 19.78 8.30
C ARG A 18 -5.33 19.29 7.65
N ALA A 19 -5.73 19.88 6.52
CA ALA A 19 -6.84 19.40 5.70
C ALA A 19 -6.59 17.96 5.24
N LEU A 20 -5.41 17.65 4.71
CA LEU A 20 -5.03 16.30 4.31
C LEU A 20 -5.13 15.30 5.48
N ALA A 21 -4.57 15.64 6.65
CA ALA A 21 -4.67 14.78 7.84
C ALA A 21 -6.12 14.54 8.30
N ARG A 22 -6.96 15.58 8.26
CA ARG A 22 -8.39 15.48 8.59
C ARG A 22 -9.15 14.63 7.58
N ALA A 23 -8.88 14.81 6.29
CA ALA A 23 -9.51 14.02 5.21
C ALA A 23 -9.16 12.54 5.32
N ILE A 24 -7.89 12.21 5.60
CA ILE A 24 -7.47 10.82 5.81
C ILE A 24 -8.13 10.25 7.07
N THR A 25 -8.19 11.01 8.17
CA THR A 25 -8.89 10.58 9.39
C THR A 25 -10.38 10.30 9.13
N LEU A 26 -11.02 11.10 8.27
CA LEU A 26 -12.41 10.91 7.86
C LEU A 26 -12.57 9.61 7.07
N ALA A 27 -11.68 9.35 6.09
CA ALA A 27 -11.67 8.14 5.27
C ALA A 27 -11.38 6.86 6.08
N GLU A 28 -10.53 6.96 7.10
CA GLU A 28 -10.19 5.85 7.99
C GLU A 28 -11.31 5.49 8.99
N SER A 29 -12.30 6.36 9.17
CA SER A 29 -13.35 6.17 10.17
C SER A 29 -14.32 5.04 9.78
N SER A 30 -14.68 4.19 10.75
CA SER A 30 -15.71 3.15 10.59
C SER A 30 -17.15 3.68 10.74
N ARG A 31 -17.32 4.92 11.21
CA ARG A 31 -18.65 5.49 11.46
C ARG A 31 -19.41 5.71 10.13
N PRO A 32 -20.69 5.28 10.02
CA PRO A 32 -21.45 5.40 8.77
C PRO A 32 -21.59 6.83 8.22
N ASP A 33 -21.76 7.82 9.10
CA ASP A 33 -21.84 9.24 8.75
C ASP A 33 -20.52 9.77 8.17
N HIS A 34 -19.40 9.42 8.81
CA HIS A 34 -18.06 9.76 8.33
C HIS A 34 -17.73 9.11 6.99
N ARG A 35 -18.08 7.83 6.81
CA ARG A 35 -17.88 7.12 5.53
C ARG A 35 -18.58 7.82 4.37
N ARG A 36 -19.86 8.18 4.54
CA ARG A 36 -20.62 8.95 3.53
C ARG A 36 -20.00 10.32 3.26
N ALA A 37 -19.43 10.97 4.28
CA ALA A 37 -18.74 12.25 4.11
C ALA A 37 -17.41 12.08 3.34
N ALA A 38 -16.64 11.03 3.63
CA ALA A 38 -15.42 10.70 2.89
C ALA A 38 -15.71 10.38 1.43
N GLU A 39 -16.76 9.59 1.14
CA GLU A 39 -17.22 9.30 -0.23
C GLU A 39 -17.54 10.59 -0.99
N ARG A 40 -18.34 11.50 -0.40
CA ARG A 40 -18.65 12.81 -1.02
C ARG A 40 -17.40 13.64 -1.26
N LEU A 41 -16.48 13.69 -0.30
CA LEU A 41 -15.21 14.40 -0.44
C LEU A 41 -14.40 13.84 -1.63
N LEU A 42 -14.20 12.51 -1.66
CA LEU A 42 -13.47 11.84 -2.74
C LEU A 42 -14.15 12.07 -4.10
N SER A 43 -15.47 12.05 -4.19
CA SER A 43 -16.20 12.36 -5.43
C SER A 43 -16.04 13.80 -5.91
N ALA A 44 -15.82 14.75 -4.99
CA ALA A 44 -15.63 16.16 -5.34
C ALA A 44 -14.18 16.51 -5.74
N LEU A 45 -13.21 15.64 -5.42
CA LEU A 45 -11.80 15.89 -5.73
C LEU A 45 -11.48 15.55 -7.20
N PRO A 46 -10.63 16.36 -7.86
CA PRO A 46 -10.19 16.06 -9.21
C PRO A 46 -9.44 14.73 -9.25
N GLU A 47 -9.63 13.96 -10.32
CA GLU A 47 -8.75 12.83 -10.59
C GLU A 47 -7.38 13.32 -11.05
N ARG A 48 -6.34 12.64 -10.57
CA ARG A 48 -4.96 12.86 -10.99
C ARG A 48 -4.34 11.55 -11.40
N ASP A 49 -3.59 11.57 -12.48
CA ASP A 49 -2.87 10.42 -12.99
C ASP A 49 -1.36 10.65 -13.10
N ASP A 50 -0.89 11.84 -12.71
CA ASP A 50 0.48 12.30 -12.84
C ASP A 50 1.38 11.99 -11.64
N ALA A 51 0.81 11.49 -10.53
CA ALA A 51 1.57 11.07 -9.36
C ALA A 51 2.09 9.63 -9.50
N LEU A 52 3.29 9.37 -8.99
CA LEU A 52 3.85 8.03 -8.85
C LEU A 52 3.38 7.38 -7.54
N ARG A 53 2.80 6.17 -7.63
CA ARG A 53 2.53 5.29 -6.48
C ARG A 53 3.61 4.23 -6.40
N LEU A 54 4.49 4.31 -5.40
CA LEU A 54 5.58 3.38 -5.18
C LEU A 54 5.29 2.49 -3.96
N GLY A 55 5.11 1.20 -4.18
CA GLY A 55 4.94 0.22 -3.12
C GLY A 55 6.28 -0.31 -2.65
N LEU A 56 6.50 -0.41 -1.35
CA LEU A 56 7.71 -0.97 -0.76
C LEU A 56 7.36 -2.06 0.25
N THR A 57 7.95 -3.23 0.05
CA THR A 57 7.91 -4.34 1.01
C THR A 57 9.31 -4.85 1.28
N GLY A 58 9.48 -5.68 2.31
CA GLY A 58 10.78 -6.26 2.63
C GLY A 58 10.74 -7.03 3.94
N THR A 59 11.71 -7.91 4.14
CA THR A 59 11.83 -8.67 5.38
C THR A 59 12.12 -7.74 6.57
N PRO A 60 11.65 -8.08 7.79
CA PRO A 60 12.02 -7.34 8.98
C PRO A 60 13.54 -7.20 9.10
N GLY A 61 14.02 -5.97 9.33
CA GLY A 61 15.45 -5.71 9.43
C GLY A 61 16.16 -5.45 8.09
N ALA A 62 15.50 -5.55 6.93
CA ALA A 62 16.09 -5.19 5.63
C ALA A 62 16.45 -3.69 5.50
N GLY A 63 16.00 -2.85 6.44
CA GLY A 63 16.27 -1.41 6.45
C GLY A 63 15.30 -0.59 5.60
N LYS A 64 14.08 -1.10 5.37
CA LYS A 64 13.04 -0.44 4.56
C LYS A 64 12.70 0.98 5.02
N SER A 65 12.44 1.21 6.31
CA SER A 65 12.09 2.56 6.80
C SER A 65 13.26 3.54 6.67
N THR A 66 14.50 3.08 6.88
CA THR A 66 15.72 3.88 6.63
C THR A 66 15.86 4.23 5.15
N LEU A 67 15.58 3.27 4.26
CA LEU A 67 15.57 3.48 2.81
C LEU A 67 14.51 4.51 2.39
N ILE A 68 13.29 4.41 2.94
CA ILE A 68 12.20 5.35 2.68
C ILE A 68 12.54 6.75 3.19
N GLU A 69 13.14 6.87 4.39
CA GLU A 69 13.58 8.17 4.89
C GLU A 69 14.66 8.80 4.00
N ALA A 70 15.69 8.02 3.63
CA ALA A 70 16.78 8.51 2.79
C ALA A 70 16.28 8.93 1.39
N LEU A 71 15.51 8.06 0.72
CA LEU A 71 14.91 8.36 -0.58
C LEU A 71 13.95 9.56 -0.47
N GLY A 72 13.04 9.56 0.51
CA GLY A 72 12.06 10.62 0.68
C GLY A 72 12.68 11.99 0.93
N LEU A 73 13.73 12.07 1.75
CA LEU A 73 14.46 13.32 1.99
C LEU A 73 15.14 13.83 0.73
N ARG A 74 15.73 12.93 -0.06
CA ARG A 74 16.34 13.26 -1.34
C ARG A 74 15.31 13.81 -2.32
N LEU A 75 14.17 13.13 -2.47
CA LEU A 75 13.08 13.57 -3.34
C LEU A 75 12.54 14.94 -2.94
N VAL A 76 12.39 15.21 -1.64
CA VAL A 76 12.03 16.53 -1.14
C VAL A 76 13.06 17.59 -1.54
N ALA A 77 14.36 17.28 -1.44
CA ALA A 77 15.44 18.18 -1.86
C ALA A 77 15.45 18.43 -3.37
N GLU A 78 15.10 17.43 -4.19
CA GLU A 78 14.95 17.54 -5.65
C GLU A 78 13.67 18.28 -6.08
N GLY A 79 12.81 18.62 -5.12
CA GLY A 79 11.65 19.42 -5.39
C GLY A 79 10.36 18.63 -5.55
N HIS A 80 10.27 17.40 -5.04
CA HIS A 80 9.04 16.62 -4.97
C HIS A 80 8.23 16.88 -3.69
N ARG A 81 6.92 16.63 -3.73
CA ARG A 81 6.03 16.51 -2.57
C ARG A 81 5.77 15.03 -2.30
N VAL A 82 6.37 14.51 -1.22
CA VAL A 82 6.36 13.07 -0.91
C VAL A 82 5.29 12.75 0.12
N ALA A 83 4.44 11.77 -0.12
CA ALA A 83 3.60 11.17 0.90
C ALA A 83 4.13 9.78 1.27
N VAL A 84 4.08 9.41 2.54
CA VAL A 84 4.41 8.06 3.03
C VAL A 84 3.23 7.52 3.80
N LEU A 85 2.69 6.39 3.33
CA LEU A 85 1.58 5.66 3.93
C LEU A 85 2.09 4.30 4.41
N ALA A 86 2.20 4.12 5.72
CA ALA A 86 2.69 2.87 6.32
C ALA A 86 1.52 1.98 6.73
N ILE A 87 1.39 0.81 6.10
CA ILE A 87 0.29 -0.14 6.28
C ILE A 87 0.65 -1.21 7.31
N ASP A 88 0.02 -1.19 8.49
CA ASP A 88 0.17 -2.22 9.52
C ASP A 88 -1.15 -3.00 9.76
N PRO A 89 -1.32 -4.22 9.21
CA PRO A 89 -2.49 -5.05 9.46
C PRO A 89 -2.54 -5.62 10.89
N SER A 90 -1.41 -5.68 11.61
CA SER A 90 -1.31 -6.27 12.95
C SER A 90 -1.81 -5.36 14.06
N SER A 91 -2.00 -4.07 13.78
CA SER A 91 -2.53 -3.10 14.73
C SER A 91 -3.99 -3.38 15.16
N SER A 92 -4.63 -4.38 14.55
CA SER A 92 -5.99 -4.84 14.88
C SER A 92 -6.11 -5.35 16.32
N ARG A 93 -5.00 -5.78 16.93
CA ARG A 93 -4.93 -6.18 18.34
C ARG A 93 -4.60 -5.03 19.30
N SER A 94 -3.97 -3.94 18.82
CA SER A 94 -3.44 -2.86 19.66
C SER A 94 -4.20 -1.54 19.55
N GLY A 95 -5.21 -1.43 18.68
CA GLY A 95 -6.02 -0.22 18.54
C GLY A 95 -5.36 0.90 17.73
N GLY A 96 -4.33 0.57 16.95
CA GLY A 96 -3.59 1.53 16.11
C GLY A 96 -2.30 2.02 16.76
N SER A 97 -1.18 1.73 16.11
CA SER A 97 0.13 2.30 16.46
C SER A 97 0.20 3.76 15.96
N ILE A 98 -0.19 4.71 16.82
CA ILE A 98 -0.12 6.15 16.48
C ILE A 98 1.34 6.66 16.45
N LEU A 99 2.27 5.96 17.12
CA LEU A 99 3.61 6.48 17.45
C LEU A 99 4.79 5.66 16.89
N GLY A 100 4.62 4.36 16.60
CA GLY A 100 5.75 3.45 16.33
C GLY A 100 6.52 3.70 15.02
N ASP A 101 5.86 4.28 14.01
CA ASP A 101 6.49 4.52 12.70
C ASP A 101 7.00 5.95 12.53
N LYS A 102 6.44 6.92 13.26
CA LYS A 102 6.96 8.30 13.25
C LYS A 102 8.37 8.40 13.82
N THR A 103 8.74 7.50 14.73
CA THR A 103 10.10 7.44 15.29
C THR A 103 11.12 6.84 14.32
N ARG A 104 10.68 6.11 13.27
CA ARG A 104 11.58 5.49 12.28
C ARG A 104 11.92 6.39 11.09
N MET A 105 11.17 7.48 10.89
CA MET A 105 11.33 8.44 9.79
C MET A 105 11.20 9.88 10.30
N GLU A 106 11.91 10.21 11.38
CA GLU A 106 11.78 11.48 12.11
C GLU A 106 12.11 12.70 11.24
N ARG A 107 13.16 12.61 10.42
CA ARG A 107 13.62 13.72 9.59
C ARG A 107 12.63 13.98 8.47
N LEU A 108 12.18 12.91 7.81
CA LEU A 108 11.20 13.01 6.72
C LEU A 108 9.85 13.54 7.24
N ALA A 109 9.40 13.09 8.42
CA ALA A 109 8.14 13.55 9.00
C ALA A 109 8.11 15.07 9.30
N ARG A 110 9.28 15.69 9.51
CA ARG A 110 9.45 17.13 9.72
C ARG A 110 9.63 17.94 8.43
N ALA A 111 9.94 17.29 7.31
CA ALA A 111 10.19 18.00 6.06
C ALA A 111 8.90 18.67 5.53
N PRO A 112 8.91 19.97 5.18
CA PRO A 112 7.69 20.71 4.82
C PRO A 112 6.90 20.11 3.65
N ARG A 113 7.61 19.46 2.72
CA ARG A 113 7.04 18.84 1.52
C ARG A 113 6.79 17.34 1.67
N ALA A 114 7.00 16.77 2.85
CA ALA A 114 6.75 15.37 3.11
C ALA A 114 5.60 15.16 4.09
N PHE A 115 4.68 14.25 3.81
CA PHE A 115 3.58 13.88 4.70
C PHE A 115 3.70 12.41 5.08
N VAL A 116 3.85 12.10 6.37
CA VAL A 116 4.01 10.72 6.86
C VAL A 116 2.78 10.35 7.70
N ARG A 117 2.06 9.30 7.28
CA ARG A 117 0.87 8.78 7.95
C ARG A 117 1.04 7.28 8.25
N PRO A 118 1.12 6.89 9.53
CA PRO A 118 0.88 5.51 9.92
C PRO A 118 -0.60 5.17 9.73
N SER A 119 -0.89 4.05 9.08
CA SER A 119 -2.25 3.56 8.84
C SER A 119 -2.76 2.80 10.07
N PRO A 120 -3.96 3.13 10.59
CA PRO A 120 -4.62 2.30 11.59
C PRO A 120 -5.24 1.06 10.95
N SER A 121 -5.13 -0.10 11.61
CA SER A 121 -5.94 -1.27 11.29
C SER A 121 -7.43 -0.97 11.49
N GLY A 122 -8.25 -1.20 10.46
CA GLY A 122 -9.64 -1.58 10.69
C GLY A 122 -9.66 -3.08 10.98
N GLY A 123 -10.51 -3.56 11.88
CA GLY A 123 -10.63 -4.99 12.26
C GLY A 123 -11.01 -5.96 11.13
N GLU A 124 -10.99 -5.53 9.87
CA GLU A 124 -11.25 -6.32 8.68
C GLU A 124 -10.06 -6.20 7.72
N THR A 125 -9.51 -7.34 7.28
CA THR A 125 -8.35 -7.42 6.37
C THR A 125 -8.56 -6.64 5.05
N GLY A 126 -9.81 -6.43 4.62
CA GLY A 126 -10.16 -5.60 3.47
C GLY A 126 -10.27 -4.10 3.75
N GLY A 127 -10.58 -3.72 5.00
CA GLY A 127 -10.77 -2.32 5.39
C GLY A 127 -9.49 -1.51 5.33
N VAL A 128 -8.34 -2.14 5.60
CA VAL A 128 -7.02 -1.48 5.51
C VAL A 128 -6.68 -1.11 4.07
N ALA A 129 -6.81 -2.05 3.13
CA ALA A 129 -6.54 -1.78 1.72
C ALA A 129 -7.44 -0.66 1.17
N ARG A 130 -8.75 -0.70 1.46
CA ARG A 130 -9.70 0.36 1.11
C ARG A 130 -9.24 1.74 1.57
N ARG A 131 -8.93 1.87 2.87
CA ARG A 131 -8.51 3.15 3.47
C ARG A 131 -7.20 3.66 2.88
N THR A 132 -6.25 2.77 2.60
CA THR A 132 -5.00 3.18 1.95
C THR A 132 -5.26 3.71 0.55
N ARG A 133 -6.12 3.08 -0.25
CA ARG A 133 -6.47 3.57 -1.60
C ARG A 133 -7.12 4.96 -1.55
N GLU A 134 -8.03 5.17 -0.60
CA GLU A 134 -8.64 6.49 -0.37
C GLU A 134 -7.57 7.51 0.07
N ALA A 135 -6.65 7.13 0.96
CA ALA A 135 -5.55 7.99 1.40
C ALA A 135 -4.56 8.33 0.28
N ILE A 136 -4.23 7.39 -0.62
CA ILE A 136 -3.43 7.66 -1.82
C ILE A 136 -4.10 8.76 -2.63
N ARG A 137 -5.40 8.61 -2.94
CA ARG A 137 -6.16 9.59 -3.72
C ARG A 137 -6.22 10.97 -3.04
N LEU A 138 -6.33 11.01 -1.72
CA LEU A 138 -6.28 12.26 -0.95
C LEU A 138 -4.90 12.93 -1.01
N CYS A 139 -3.81 12.16 -0.93
CA CYS A 139 -2.45 12.68 -1.09
C CYS A 139 -2.24 13.26 -2.49
N GLU A 140 -2.68 12.54 -3.53
CA GLU A 140 -2.60 13.01 -4.92
C GLU A 140 -3.36 14.32 -5.10
N ALA A 141 -4.61 14.39 -4.64
CA ALA A 141 -5.42 15.59 -4.70
C ALA A 141 -4.81 16.78 -3.91
N ALA A 142 -4.04 16.50 -2.85
CA ALA A 142 -3.28 17.49 -2.10
C ALA A 142 -1.95 17.93 -2.77
N GLY A 143 -1.68 17.43 -3.98
CA GLY A 143 -0.51 17.78 -4.78
C GLY A 143 0.76 17.00 -4.44
N HIS A 144 0.64 15.86 -3.77
CA HIS A 144 1.77 14.93 -3.65
C HIS A 144 1.96 14.16 -4.97
N ASP A 145 3.11 14.36 -5.59
CA ASP A 145 3.50 13.75 -6.87
C ASP A 145 4.23 12.40 -6.68
N VAL A 146 4.66 12.09 -5.46
CA VAL A 146 5.20 10.77 -5.10
C VAL A 146 4.52 10.26 -3.83
N THR A 147 3.86 9.12 -3.91
CA THR A 147 3.25 8.43 -2.76
C THR A 147 3.94 7.09 -2.53
N LEU A 148 4.66 6.98 -1.42
CA LEU A 148 5.34 5.78 -0.94
C LEU A 148 4.38 4.98 -0.05
N VAL A 149 4.13 3.72 -0.38
CA VAL A 149 3.22 2.83 0.35
C VAL A 149 4.03 1.68 0.92
N GLU A 150 4.24 1.67 2.22
CA GLU A 150 5.09 0.71 2.91
C GLU A 150 4.24 -0.38 3.59
N THR A 151 4.63 -1.65 3.48
CA THR A 151 4.11 -2.68 4.39
C THR A 151 4.86 -2.69 5.72
N VAL A 152 4.12 -2.77 6.83
CA VAL A 152 4.65 -2.90 8.18
C VAL A 152 4.21 -4.26 8.73
N GLY A 153 5.15 -5.01 9.30
CA GLY A 153 4.88 -6.29 9.95
C GLY A 153 4.75 -7.50 9.00
N VAL A 154 4.22 -8.60 9.55
CA VAL A 154 4.00 -9.88 8.86
C VAL A 154 2.53 -10.03 8.49
N GLY A 155 2.21 -10.29 7.22
CA GLY A 155 0.82 -10.37 6.76
C GLY A 155 0.67 -10.82 5.30
N GLN A 156 -0.51 -10.61 4.72
CA GLN A 156 -0.80 -10.70 3.28
C GLN A 156 -0.96 -9.30 2.66
N SER A 157 -0.35 -8.29 3.29
CA SER A 157 -0.45 -6.89 2.87
C SER A 157 0.40 -6.58 1.64
N GLU A 158 1.38 -7.41 1.32
CA GLU A 158 2.32 -7.21 0.22
C GLU A 158 1.61 -7.26 -1.14
N VAL A 159 0.76 -8.27 -1.35
CA VAL A 159 -0.05 -8.40 -2.58
C VAL A 159 -1.02 -7.23 -2.70
N GLN A 160 -1.62 -6.78 -1.59
CA GLN A 160 -2.51 -5.63 -1.59
C GLN A 160 -1.77 -4.34 -1.97
N VAL A 161 -0.56 -4.12 -1.44
CA VAL A 161 0.27 -2.97 -1.80
C VAL A 161 0.64 -3.02 -3.27
N ALA A 162 1.14 -4.16 -3.77
CA ALA A 162 1.45 -4.34 -5.19
C ALA A 162 0.22 -4.02 -6.07
N ALA A 163 -0.95 -4.52 -5.68
CA ALA A 163 -2.21 -4.29 -6.39
C ALA A 163 -2.75 -2.84 -6.30
N MET A 164 -2.13 -1.94 -5.54
CA MET A 164 -2.53 -0.53 -5.47
C MET A 164 -1.46 0.48 -5.89
N THR A 165 -0.27 0.01 -6.26
CA THR A 165 0.85 0.85 -6.69
C THR A 165 1.21 0.64 -8.15
N ASP A 166 1.94 1.60 -8.71
CA ASP A 166 2.37 1.62 -10.11
C ASP A 166 3.69 0.89 -10.31
N VAL A 167 4.58 0.99 -9.31
CA VAL A 167 5.84 0.27 -9.21
C VAL A 167 5.90 -0.40 -7.85
N PHE A 168 6.34 -1.65 -7.78
CA PHE A 168 6.46 -2.41 -6.54
C PHE A 168 7.91 -2.84 -6.28
N VAL A 169 8.45 -2.46 -5.13
CA VAL A 169 9.85 -2.65 -4.74
C VAL A 169 9.94 -3.63 -3.58
N LEU A 170 10.75 -4.67 -3.75
CA LEU A 170 11.13 -5.60 -2.70
C LEU A 170 12.51 -5.22 -2.14
N VAL A 171 12.58 -4.88 -0.86
CA VAL A 171 13.81 -4.51 -0.15
C VAL A 171 14.31 -5.72 0.63
N LEU A 172 15.56 -6.11 0.39
CA LEU A 172 16.23 -7.25 1.02
C LEU A 172 17.53 -6.81 1.69
N ALA A 173 18.01 -7.61 2.65
CA ALA A 173 19.39 -7.48 3.16
C ALA A 173 20.33 -8.37 2.35
N PRO A 174 21.66 -8.11 2.36
CA PRO A 174 22.66 -8.98 1.76
C PRO A 174 22.92 -10.11 2.76
N LEU A 175 22.18 -11.21 2.69
CA LEU A 175 22.39 -12.40 3.50
C LEU A 175 22.46 -13.63 2.59
N GLY A 176 23.42 -14.50 2.84
CA GLY A 176 23.83 -15.57 1.92
C GLY A 176 22.84 -16.72 1.78
N GLY A 177 22.62 -17.16 0.54
CA GLY A 177 22.18 -18.51 0.16
C GLY A 177 20.71 -18.89 0.41
N ASP A 178 20.25 -18.83 1.67
CA ASP A 178 19.00 -19.48 2.09
C ASP A 178 17.76 -18.57 2.07
N ASP A 179 17.93 -17.25 1.92
CA ASP A 179 16.82 -16.27 2.02
C ASP A 179 15.95 -16.14 0.76
N LEU A 180 16.30 -16.81 -0.34
CA LEU A 180 15.36 -17.02 -1.45
C LEU A 180 14.13 -17.83 -0.96
N GLN A 181 14.25 -18.57 0.16
CA GLN A 181 13.13 -19.15 0.90
C GLN A 181 12.46 -18.19 1.90
N GLY A 182 13.18 -17.17 2.38
CA GLY A 182 12.69 -16.17 3.35
C GLY A 182 11.78 -15.11 2.73
N ALA A 183 12.02 -14.74 1.47
CA ALA A 183 11.05 -14.00 0.67
C ALA A 183 9.97 -14.97 0.18
N LYS A 184 8.70 -14.75 0.56
CA LYS A 184 7.60 -15.59 0.05
C LYS A 184 7.64 -15.55 -1.47
N ARG A 185 7.69 -16.72 -2.11
CA ARG A 185 7.75 -16.87 -3.58
C ARG A 185 6.79 -15.94 -4.33
N GLY A 186 5.56 -15.78 -3.82
CA GLY A 186 4.56 -14.87 -4.41
C GLY A 186 4.90 -13.37 -4.33
N ILE A 187 5.73 -12.92 -3.38
CA ILE A 187 6.15 -11.50 -3.29
C ILE A 187 7.24 -11.19 -4.31
N VAL A 188 8.18 -12.12 -4.52
CA VAL A 188 9.24 -11.95 -5.52
C VAL A 188 8.66 -11.86 -6.93
N GLU A 189 7.61 -12.63 -7.21
CA GLU A 189 6.89 -12.61 -8.49
C GLU A 189 6.23 -11.25 -8.79
N GLU A 190 5.75 -10.54 -7.76
CA GLU A 190 5.12 -9.22 -7.87
C GLU A 190 6.14 -8.06 -7.95
N ALA A 191 7.40 -8.27 -7.56
CA ALA A 191 8.41 -7.21 -7.48
C ALA A 191 8.84 -6.72 -8.86
N ASP A 192 8.67 -5.43 -9.14
CA ASP A 192 9.25 -4.77 -10.32
C ASP A 192 10.75 -4.58 -10.17
N LEU A 193 11.16 -4.21 -8.95
CA LEU A 193 12.53 -3.94 -8.60
C LEU A 193 12.87 -4.60 -7.25
N VAL A 194 13.99 -5.31 -7.20
CA VAL A 194 14.59 -5.80 -5.96
C VAL A 194 15.75 -4.89 -5.58
N LEU A 195 15.70 -4.32 -4.38
CA LEU A 195 16.78 -3.54 -3.80
C LEU A 195 17.45 -4.34 -2.69
N VAL A 196 18.69 -4.78 -2.93
CA VAL A 196 19.54 -5.40 -1.91
C VAL A 196 20.22 -4.28 -1.13
N ASN A 197 19.61 -3.90 -0.01
CA ASN A 197 20.06 -2.80 0.84
C ASN A 197 21.26 -3.21 1.71
N LYS A 198 21.87 -2.25 2.42
CA LYS A 198 23.04 -2.43 3.29
C LYS A 198 24.32 -2.84 2.55
N ALA A 199 24.46 -2.41 1.30
CA ALA A 199 25.66 -2.66 0.51
C ALA A 199 26.93 -2.05 1.14
N ASP A 200 26.80 -1.04 2.00
CA ASP A 200 27.88 -0.45 2.80
C ASP A 200 28.55 -1.43 3.77
N ARG A 201 27.86 -2.51 4.16
CA ARG A 201 28.38 -3.50 5.11
C ARG A 201 29.16 -4.62 4.43
N ASP A 202 28.67 -5.07 3.28
CA ASP A 202 29.30 -6.11 2.47
C ASP A 202 28.92 -5.89 0.98
N PRO A 203 29.72 -5.09 0.25
CA PRO A 203 29.45 -4.77 -1.15
C PRO A 203 29.51 -5.98 -2.08
N GLU A 204 30.27 -7.01 -1.73
CA GLU A 204 30.40 -8.23 -2.54
C GLU A 204 29.18 -9.13 -2.38
N ALA A 205 28.73 -9.36 -1.15
CA ALA A 205 27.50 -10.10 -0.89
C ALA A 205 26.28 -9.40 -1.50
N ALA A 206 26.19 -8.07 -1.41
CA ALA A 206 25.09 -7.31 -1.99
C ALA A 206 25.04 -7.42 -3.52
N ARG A 207 26.20 -7.31 -4.20
CA ARG A 207 26.29 -7.49 -5.66
C ARG A 207 25.95 -8.91 -6.09
N ARG A 208 26.42 -9.92 -5.35
CA ARG A 208 26.11 -11.33 -5.62
C ARG A 208 24.60 -11.60 -5.48
N ALA A 209 24.01 -11.19 -4.37
CA ALA A 209 22.57 -11.34 -4.14
C ALA A 209 21.75 -10.61 -5.21
N ALA A 210 22.14 -9.39 -5.60
CA ALA A 210 21.46 -8.67 -6.67
C ALA A 210 21.54 -9.43 -8.01
N ALA A 211 22.68 -10.04 -8.35
CA ALA A 211 22.83 -10.85 -9.55
C ALA A 211 21.96 -12.11 -9.50
N ASP A 212 21.91 -12.80 -8.35
CA ASP A 212 21.10 -14.01 -8.15
C ASP A 212 19.60 -13.70 -8.31
N TYR A 213 19.12 -12.63 -7.68
CA TYR A 213 17.73 -12.19 -7.84
C TYR A 213 17.43 -11.72 -9.28
N ALA A 214 18.35 -11.01 -9.93
CA ALA A 214 18.16 -10.64 -11.34
C ALA A 214 18.05 -11.87 -12.26
N ALA A 215 18.84 -12.92 -12.00
CA ALA A 215 18.75 -14.17 -12.75
C ALA A 215 17.43 -14.90 -12.48
N ALA A 216 17.02 -15.02 -11.21
CA ALA A 216 15.76 -15.67 -10.82
C ALA A 216 14.54 -14.94 -11.42
N LEU A 217 14.53 -13.61 -11.35
CA LEU A 217 13.47 -12.75 -11.88
C LEU A 217 13.26 -12.92 -13.39
N ARG A 218 14.33 -13.17 -14.17
CA ARG A 218 14.24 -13.44 -15.61
C ARG A 218 13.61 -14.78 -15.95
N LEU A 219 13.65 -15.75 -15.02
CA LEU A 219 12.99 -17.05 -15.17
C LEU A 219 11.51 -16.97 -14.79
N LEU A 220 11.13 -15.98 -13.98
CA LEU A 220 9.74 -15.68 -13.65
C LEU A 220 9.08 -14.96 -14.83
N ARG A 221 7.77 -15.17 -15.01
CA ARG A 221 7.02 -14.97 -16.27
C ARG A 221 7.34 -13.68 -17.07
N PRO A 222 7.17 -13.72 -18.41
CA PRO A 222 7.31 -12.53 -19.26
C PRO A 222 6.42 -11.39 -18.78
N ARG A 223 6.97 -10.17 -18.74
CA ARG A 223 6.24 -8.94 -18.45
C ARG A 223 6.08 -8.12 -19.72
N PRO A 224 5.05 -8.41 -20.54
CA PRO A 224 4.92 -7.85 -21.90
C PRO A 224 4.71 -6.33 -21.93
N HIS A 225 4.37 -5.74 -20.78
CA HIS A 225 4.13 -4.30 -20.65
C HIS A 225 5.32 -3.53 -20.07
N ASP A 226 6.42 -4.22 -19.78
CA ASP A 226 7.65 -3.63 -19.23
C ASP A 226 8.74 -3.56 -20.29
N PRO A 227 9.71 -2.62 -20.17
CA PRO A 227 10.81 -2.54 -21.12
C PRO A 227 11.78 -3.71 -20.94
N GLU A 228 12.64 -3.92 -21.94
CA GLU A 228 13.67 -4.96 -21.88
C GLU A 228 14.55 -4.83 -20.61
N GLY A 229 14.91 -5.99 -20.06
CA GLY A 229 15.73 -6.09 -18.87
C GLY A 229 14.97 -5.79 -17.57
N TRP A 230 13.64 -5.81 -17.57
CA TRP A 230 12.79 -5.86 -16.37
C TRP A 230 12.16 -7.25 -16.20
N PRO A 231 11.91 -7.69 -14.94
CA PRO A 231 12.20 -7.02 -13.68
C PRO A 231 13.71 -6.93 -13.35
N ARG A 232 14.10 -6.02 -12.44
CA ARG A 232 15.50 -5.72 -12.12
C ARG A 232 15.84 -5.99 -10.66
N ALA A 233 17.13 -6.19 -10.39
CA ALA A 233 17.68 -6.18 -9.04
C ALA A 233 18.97 -5.33 -9.00
N MET A 234 19.18 -4.61 -7.90
CA MET A 234 20.37 -3.78 -7.69
C MET A 234 20.73 -3.66 -6.20
N ALA A 235 22.00 -3.38 -5.92
CA ALA A 235 22.49 -3.15 -4.57
C ALA A 235 22.40 -1.66 -4.21
N VAL A 236 22.00 -1.36 -2.96
CA VAL A 236 21.89 0.00 -2.44
C VAL A 236 22.35 0.07 -0.99
N SER A 237 22.63 1.28 -0.51
CA SER A 237 22.88 1.56 0.89
C SER A 237 22.05 2.76 1.33
N ALA A 238 21.02 2.50 2.12
CA ALA A 238 20.18 3.56 2.69
C ALA A 238 20.96 4.50 3.63
N THR A 239 22.02 4.02 4.27
CA THR A 239 22.83 4.77 5.25
C THR A 239 23.87 5.66 4.60
N SER A 240 24.60 5.16 3.59
CA SER A 240 25.58 5.95 2.85
C SER A 240 24.96 6.74 1.68
N GLY A 241 23.77 6.35 1.21
CA GLY A 241 23.11 6.93 0.05
C GLY A 241 23.55 6.32 -1.29
N GLU A 242 24.51 5.41 -1.28
CA GLU A 242 25.02 4.75 -2.49
C GLU A 242 23.93 3.94 -3.19
N GLY A 243 23.82 4.08 -4.51
CA GLY A 243 22.84 3.37 -5.33
C GLY A 243 21.42 3.93 -5.30
N LEU A 244 21.12 4.93 -4.45
CA LEU A 244 19.76 5.48 -4.35
C LEU A 244 19.35 6.27 -5.60
N ASP A 245 20.30 6.91 -6.27
CA ASP A 245 20.07 7.76 -7.45
C ASP A 245 19.76 6.89 -8.66
N GLU A 246 20.53 5.81 -8.80
CA GLU A 246 20.34 4.77 -9.80
C GLU A 246 19.01 4.05 -9.56
N ALA A 247 18.68 3.71 -8.31
CA ALA A 247 17.40 3.10 -7.95
C ALA A 247 16.22 4.03 -8.30
N TRP A 248 16.30 5.30 -7.92
CA TRP A 248 15.26 6.28 -8.25
C TRP A 248 15.12 6.48 -9.76
N SER A 249 16.24 6.58 -10.48
CA SER A 249 16.25 6.70 -11.93
C SER A 249 15.61 5.48 -12.60
N ALA A 250 15.88 4.27 -12.12
CA ALA A 250 15.26 3.05 -12.62
C ALA A 250 13.75 3.02 -12.35
N ILE A 251 13.31 3.37 -11.14
CA ILE A 251 11.88 3.46 -10.78
C ILE A 251 11.16 4.46 -11.69
N ARG A 252 11.73 5.66 -11.86
CA ARG A 252 11.17 6.67 -12.74
C ARG A 252 11.14 6.23 -14.19
N ALA A 253 12.19 5.58 -14.69
CA ALA A 253 12.24 5.10 -16.06
C ALA A 253 11.14 4.07 -16.35
N LEU A 254 10.91 3.12 -15.44
CA LEU A 254 9.83 2.15 -15.57
C LEU A 254 8.45 2.84 -15.53
N TRP A 255 8.25 3.76 -14.58
CA TRP A 255 6.98 4.48 -14.46
C TRP A 255 6.67 5.31 -15.71
N LEU A 256 7.64 6.05 -16.23
CA LEU A 256 7.51 6.83 -17.46
C LEU A 256 7.25 5.92 -18.67
N TRP A 257 7.98 4.80 -18.80
CA TRP A 257 7.74 3.83 -19.85
C TRP A 257 6.30 3.31 -19.82
N ARG A 258 5.82 2.87 -18.66
CA ARG A 258 4.45 2.38 -18.49
C ARG A 258 3.42 3.47 -18.79
N ARG A 259 3.71 4.73 -18.43
CA ARG A 259 2.86 5.88 -18.76
C ARG A 259 2.78 6.10 -20.26
N ASP A 260 3.93 6.20 -20.92
CA ASP A 260 4.03 6.57 -22.33
C ASP A 260 3.53 5.44 -23.27
N THR A 261 3.60 4.18 -22.84
CA THR A 261 3.03 3.02 -23.54
C THR A 261 1.55 2.76 -23.24
N GLY A 262 0.93 3.52 -22.34
CA GLY A 262 -0.45 3.32 -21.88
C GLY A 262 -0.66 2.16 -20.90
N ALA A 263 0.37 1.37 -20.61
CA ALA A 263 0.32 0.26 -19.65
C ALA A 263 -0.05 0.72 -18.23
N LEU A 264 0.37 1.92 -17.82
CA LEU A 264 0.03 2.51 -16.52
C LEU A 264 -1.48 2.80 -16.41
N ALA A 265 -2.05 3.40 -17.44
CA ALA A 265 -3.48 3.70 -17.48
C ALA A 265 -4.31 2.41 -17.45
N GLU A 266 -3.86 1.38 -18.18
CA GLU A 266 -4.49 0.07 -18.16
C GLU A 266 -4.40 -0.60 -16.79
N ARG A 267 -3.22 -0.62 -16.18
CA ARG A 267 -3.02 -1.14 -14.82
C ARG A 267 -3.98 -0.47 -13.84
N ARG A 268 -4.04 0.87 -13.83
CA ARG A 268 -4.93 1.62 -12.94
C ARG A 268 -6.41 1.37 -13.23
N ARG A 269 -6.80 1.12 -14.48
CA ARG A 269 -8.17 0.74 -14.85
C ARG A 269 -8.54 -0.63 -14.28
N VAL A 270 -7.66 -1.62 -14.42
CA VAL A 270 -7.84 -2.95 -13.85
C VAL A 270 -7.94 -2.88 -12.33
N GLN A 271 -7.06 -2.10 -11.69
CA GLN A 271 -7.10 -1.86 -10.24
C GLN A 271 -8.45 -1.28 -9.80
N ARG A 272 -8.95 -0.22 -10.46
CA ARG A 272 -10.27 0.36 -10.16
C ARG A 272 -11.41 -0.65 -10.27
N ARG A 273 -11.39 -1.52 -11.29
CA ARG A 273 -12.40 -2.60 -11.43
C ARG A 273 -12.32 -3.58 -10.27
N LEU A 274 -11.13 -4.05 -9.91
CA LEU A 274 -10.94 -4.97 -8.78
C LEU A 274 -11.45 -4.35 -7.47
N TRP A 275 -11.14 -3.08 -7.23
CA TRP A 275 -11.60 -2.37 -6.03
C TRP A 275 -13.12 -2.21 -6.00
N PHE A 276 -13.75 -1.89 -7.14
CA PHE A 276 -15.20 -1.85 -7.23
C PHE A 276 -15.82 -3.20 -6.84
N GLU A 277 -15.29 -4.31 -7.35
CA GLU A 277 -15.79 -5.64 -7.00
C GLU A 277 -15.59 -5.98 -5.52
N GLU A 278 -14.46 -5.59 -4.93
CA GLU A 278 -14.21 -5.73 -3.48
C GLU A 278 -15.24 -4.95 -2.65
N GLU A 279 -15.47 -3.67 -2.97
CA GLU A 279 -16.45 -2.83 -2.28
C GLU A 279 -17.88 -3.38 -2.44
N LEU A 280 -18.23 -3.86 -3.64
CA LEU A 280 -19.53 -4.45 -3.90
C LEU A 280 -19.75 -5.71 -3.05
N ARG A 281 -18.75 -6.60 -2.98
CA ARG A 281 -18.80 -7.81 -2.14
C ARG A 281 -18.92 -7.45 -0.66
N ALA A 282 -18.13 -6.49 -0.18
CA ALA A 282 -18.19 -6.04 1.21
C ALA A 282 -19.55 -5.42 1.56
N LEU A 283 -20.10 -4.57 0.68
CA LEU A 283 -21.41 -3.96 0.87
C LEU A 283 -22.54 -4.99 0.83
N ALA A 284 -22.47 -5.96 -0.09
CA ALA A 284 -23.45 -7.05 -0.17
C ALA A 284 -23.45 -7.89 1.12
N LEU A 285 -22.27 -8.27 1.62
CA LEU A 285 -22.12 -9.00 2.88
C LEU A 285 -22.65 -8.18 4.06
N SER A 286 -22.28 -6.91 4.16
CA SER A 286 -22.73 -6.01 5.23
C SER A 286 -24.25 -5.86 5.24
N ARG A 287 -24.87 -5.71 4.07
CA ARG A 287 -26.34 -5.63 3.93
C ARG A 287 -27.02 -6.94 4.31
N ALA A 288 -26.47 -8.07 3.88
CA ALA A 288 -26.99 -9.38 4.24
C ALA A 288 -26.97 -9.59 5.76
N LEU A 289 -25.82 -9.38 6.40
CA LEU A 289 -25.68 -9.53 7.86
C LEU A 289 -26.56 -8.57 8.66
N ALA A 290 -26.93 -7.42 8.09
CA ALA A 290 -27.84 -6.45 8.70
C ALA A 290 -29.32 -6.75 8.47
N ALA A 291 -29.67 -7.70 7.58
CA ALA A 291 -31.05 -8.05 7.30
C ALA A 291 -31.72 -8.66 8.54
N PRO A 292 -32.94 -8.23 8.94
CA PRO A 292 -33.58 -8.67 10.18
C PRO A 292 -33.65 -10.20 10.32
N GLY A 293 -34.08 -10.90 9.28
CA GLY A 293 -34.22 -12.37 9.31
C GLY A 293 -32.90 -13.11 9.56
N LEU A 294 -31.82 -12.70 8.89
CA LEU A 294 -30.49 -13.31 9.13
C LEU A 294 -29.95 -12.90 10.51
N ARG A 295 -30.08 -11.64 10.89
CA ARG A 295 -29.62 -11.16 12.20
C ARG A 295 -30.28 -11.89 13.37
N GLU A 296 -31.56 -12.23 13.25
CA GLU A 296 -32.30 -13.01 14.25
C GLU A 296 -31.91 -14.49 14.23
N ALA A 297 -31.69 -15.09 13.06
CA ALA A 297 -31.33 -16.51 12.93
C ALA A 297 -29.86 -16.81 13.28
N LEU A 298 -28.96 -15.83 13.15
CA LEU A 298 -27.51 -16.03 13.21
C LEU A 298 -27.03 -16.67 14.54
N PRO A 299 -27.45 -16.22 15.74
CA PRO A 299 -27.00 -16.84 16.99
C PRO A 299 -27.38 -18.32 17.09
N GLY A 300 -28.58 -18.69 16.63
CA GLY A 300 -29.04 -20.09 16.63
C GLY A 300 -28.25 -20.97 15.66
N LEU A 301 -27.91 -20.44 14.48
CA LEU A 301 -27.07 -21.14 13.50
C LEU A 301 -25.63 -21.30 14.00
N GLN A 302 -25.06 -20.29 14.66
CA GLN A 302 -23.73 -20.35 15.27
C GLN A 302 -23.66 -21.43 16.35
N ALA A 303 -24.62 -21.43 17.29
CA ALA A 303 -24.70 -22.45 18.34
C ALA A 303 -24.83 -23.87 17.76
N ALA A 304 -25.64 -24.05 16.71
CA ALA A 304 -25.78 -25.35 16.05
C ALA A 304 -24.48 -25.84 15.37
N VAL A 305 -23.64 -24.93 14.87
CA VAL A 305 -22.31 -25.28 14.33
C VAL A 305 -21.33 -25.60 15.46
N GLU A 306 -21.31 -24.79 16.52
CA GLU A 306 -20.42 -24.99 17.68
C GLU A 306 -20.69 -26.33 18.39
N GLU A 307 -21.96 -26.73 18.47
CA GLU A 307 -22.40 -28.01 19.04
C GLU A 307 -22.29 -29.20 18.06
N GLY A 308 -21.86 -28.96 16.81
CA GLY A 308 -21.73 -29.99 15.79
C GLY A 308 -23.05 -30.53 15.23
N ARG A 309 -24.18 -29.88 15.51
CA ARG A 309 -25.51 -30.26 14.98
C ARG A 309 -25.69 -29.89 13.50
N LEU A 310 -24.96 -28.88 13.01
CA LEU A 310 -24.91 -28.50 11.61
C LEU A 310 -23.46 -28.36 11.15
N SER A 311 -23.18 -28.74 9.90
CA SER A 311 -21.90 -28.36 9.27
C SER A 311 -21.86 -26.85 8.98
N PRO A 312 -20.67 -26.22 8.97
CA PRO A 312 -20.55 -24.80 8.61
C PRO A 312 -21.18 -24.45 7.25
N ALA A 313 -21.02 -25.34 6.25
CA ALA A 313 -21.59 -25.14 4.92
C ALA A 313 -23.12 -25.21 4.91
N GLU A 314 -23.71 -26.11 5.70
CA GLU A 314 -25.16 -26.22 5.80
C GLU A 314 -25.78 -25.06 6.57
N ALA A 315 -25.17 -24.64 7.69
CA ALA A 315 -25.61 -23.46 8.44
C ALA A 315 -25.56 -22.19 7.56
N ALA A 316 -24.52 -22.04 6.73
CA ALA A 316 -24.42 -20.95 5.77
C ALA A 316 -25.53 -20.98 4.70
N ARG A 317 -25.89 -22.15 4.15
CA ARG A 317 -27.02 -22.25 3.21
C ARG A 317 -28.35 -21.85 3.87
N ARG A 318 -28.61 -22.35 5.09
CA ARG A 318 -29.80 -22.00 5.87
C ARG A 318 -29.87 -20.51 6.21
N ALA A 319 -28.73 -19.87 6.48
CA ALA A 319 -28.63 -18.43 6.74
C ALA A 319 -29.17 -17.57 5.57
N PHE A 320 -29.09 -18.07 4.34
CA PHE A 320 -29.57 -17.38 3.13
C PHE A 320 -30.88 -17.97 2.56
N GLY A 321 -31.58 -18.83 3.31
CA GLY A 321 -32.85 -19.42 2.88
C GLY A 321 -32.72 -20.42 1.73
N SER A 322 -31.56 -21.07 1.61
CA SER A 322 -31.23 -22.10 0.60
C SER A 322 -31.00 -23.48 1.18
#